data_AF-A0A0F9DN57-F1
#
_entry.id   AF-A0A0F9DN57-F1
#
_cell.length_a   1.000
_cell.length_b   1.000
_cell.length_c   1.000
_cell.angle_alpha   90.00
_cell.angle_beta   90.00
_cell.angle_gamma   90.00
#
_symmetry.space_group_name_H-M   'P 1'
#
loop_
_entity.id
_entity.type
_entity.pdbx_description
1 polymer ?
#
loop_
_entity_poly.entity_id
_entity_poly.type
_entity_poly.pdbx_seq_one_letter_code
_entity_poly.pdbx_strand_id
1 'polypeptide(L)'
;MRTPYVLQEAEVQTLLHGIINHGPKETYDKMKEKAITAMSNDEYVDEMFLDMYETILKRARELHQNEKDSDEGELQLVLYQLSSMLRTIAHDVYRMYIKKGKNKNSPKFLRLISFNKDILARIWQE
;
A
#
# COMPACT_ATOMS: atom_id res chain seq x y z
N MET A 1 15.18 8.14 16.30
CA MET A 1 13.92 8.18 15.52
C MET A 1 14.28 7.97 14.06
N ARG A 2 13.57 7.10 13.33
CA ARG A 2 13.77 6.88 11.89
C ARG A 2 13.25 8.08 11.12
N THR A 3 13.90 8.43 10.01
CA THR A 3 13.35 9.37 9.04
C THR A 3 12.20 8.70 8.29
N PRO A 4 10.99 9.31 8.22
CA PRO A 4 9.90 8.79 7.41
C PRO A 4 10.34 8.57 5.97
N TYR A 5 9.93 7.47 5.37
CA TYR A 5 10.24 7.21 3.97
C TYR A 5 9.34 8.08 3.11
N VAL A 6 9.94 9.00 2.35
CA VAL A 6 9.19 9.84 1.41
C VAL A 6 9.30 9.20 0.04
N LEU A 7 8.17 8.73 -0.47
CA LEU A 7 8.08 8.17 -1.82
C LEU A 7 8.43 9.26 -2.83
N GLN A 8 9.51 9.07 -3.58
CA GLN A 8 10.01 10.03 -4.56
C GLN A 8 9.13 10.02 -5.81
N GLU A 9 9.16 11.13 -6.57
CA GLU A 9 8.34 11.27 -7.78
C GLU A 9 8.63 10.17 -8.80
N ALA A 10 9.90 9.84 -9.02
CA ALA A 10 10.30 8.77 -9.92
C ALA A 10 9.74 7.40 -9.50
N GLU A 11 9.62 7.15 -8.20
CA GLU A 11 9.06 5.90 -7.67
C GLU A 11 7.54 5.86 -7.86
N VAL A 12 6.86 7.01 -7.70
CA VAL A 12 5.43 7.14 -8.04
C VAL A 12 5.20 6.88 -9.53
N GLN A 13 5.99 7.51 -10.41
CA GLN A 13 5.88 7.29 -11.86
C GLN A 13 6.14 5.83 -12.24
N THR A 14 7.07 5.15 -11.57
CA THR A 14 7.32 3.72 -11.79
C THR A 14 6.09 2.87 -11.42
N LEU A 15 5.43 3.19 -10.31
CA LEU A 15 4.22 2.47 -9.87
C LEU A 15 3.03 2.74 -10.80
N LEU A 16 2.84 4.00 -11.21
CA LEU A 16 1.82 4.39 -12.19
C LEU A 16 2.04 3.69 -13.53
N HIS A 17 3.29 3.71 -14.03
CA HIS A 17 3.67 3.04 -15.26
C HIS A 17 3.39 1.53 -15.20
N GLY A 18 3.63 0.91 -14.05
CA GLY A 18 3.29 -0.50 -13.81
C GLY A 18 1.80 -0.76 -14.03
N ILE A 19 0.94 0.01 -13.38
CA ILE A 19 -0.52 -0.17 -13.49
C ILE A 19 -0.99 0.08 -14.93
N ILE A 20 -0.51 1.15 -15.56
CA ILE A 20 -0.94 1.57 -16.89
C ILE A 20 -0.52 0.56 -17.98
N ASN A 21 0.72 0.06 -17.93
CA ASN A 21 1.27 -0.75 -19.03
C ASN A 21 1.19 -2.26 -18.80
N HIS A 22 1.16 -2.71 -17.54
CA HIS A 22 1.15 -4.14 -17.19
C HIS A 22 -0.13 -4.56 -16.48
N GLY A 23 -0.95 -3.59 -16.10
CA GLY A 23 -2.21 -3.80 -15.42
C GLY A 23 -2.06 -3.95 -13.89
N PRO A 24 -3.18 -3.83 -13.16
CA PRO A 24 -3.23 -3.87 -11.71
C PRO A 24 -2.68 -5.17 -11.10
N LYS A 25 -3.00 -6.32 -11.71
CA LYS A 25 -2.66 -7.64 -11.16
C LYS A 25 -1.16 -7.91 -11.19
N GLU A 26 -0.53 -7.72 -12.36
CA GLU A 26 0.92 -7.95 -12.50
C GLU A 26 1.72 -6.99 -11.62
N THR A 27 1.27 -5.73 -11.54
CA THR A 27 1.88 -4.73 -10.65
C THR A 27 1.79 -5.16 -9.20
N TYR A 28 0.61 -5.61 -8.76
CA TYR A 28 0.41 -6.14 -7.41
C TYR A 28 1.32 -7.34 -7.11
N ASP A 29 1.39 -8.32 -8.01
CA ASP A 29 2.18 -9.53 -7.81
C ASP A 29 3.69 -9.19 -7.65
N LYS A 30 4.22 -8.31 -8.50
CA LYS A 30 5.61 -7.82 -8.41
C LYS A 30 5.88 -7.02 -7.13
N MET A 31 4.95 -6.13 -6.74
CA MET A 31 5.07 -5.37 -5.51
C MET A 31 5.07 -6.29 -4.27
N LYS A 32 4.19 -7.30 -4.26
CA LYS A 32 4.11 -8.28 -3.18
C LYS A 32 5.38 -9.11 -3.07
N GLU A 33 5.92 -9.60 -4.18
CA GLU A 33 7.18 -10.37 -4.19
C GLU A 33 8.32 -9.55 -3.57
N LYS A 34 8.49 -8.30 -4.01
CA LYS A 34 9.51 -7.39 -3.44
C LYS A 34 9.31 -7.15 -1.94
N ALA A 35 8.06 -6.96 -1.51
CA ALA A 35 7.71 -6.75 -0.11
C ALA A 35 8.13 -7.94 0.78
N ILE A 36 7.85 -9.16 0.32
CA ILE A 36 8.14 -10.39 1.04
C ILE A 36 9.66 -10.60 1.16
N THR A 37 10.40 -10.31 0.09
CA THR A 37 11.86 -10.37 0.08
C THR A 37 12.47 -9.36 1.05
N ALA A 38 12.06 -8.09 0.98
CA ALA A 38 12.52 -7.03 1.89
C ALA A 38 12.21 -7.34 3.37
N MET A 39 11.02 -7.88 3.65
CA MET A 39 10.62 -8.27 5.01
C MET A 39 11.53 -9.36 5.58
N SER A 40 12.04 -10.25 4.74
CA SER A 40 12.95 -11.32 5.15
C SER A 40 14.34 -10.78 5.51
N ASN A 41 14.71 -9.61 5.00
CA ASN A 41 15.96 -8.90 5.33
C ASN A 41 15.82 -7.94 6.54
N ASP A 42 14.72 -8.04 7.29
CA ASP A 42 14.40 -7.23 8.47
C ASP A 42 14.40 -5.70 8.25
N GLU A 43 14.10 -5.28 7.03
CA GLU A 43 13.83 -3.87 6.75
C GLU A 43 12.51 -3.44 7.43
N TYR A 44 12.37 -2.16 7.78
CA TYR A 44 11.16 -1.56 8.37
C TYR A 44 10.03 -1.44 7.32
N VAL A 45 9.68 -2.57 6.70
CA VAL A 45 8.78 -2.70 5.56
C VAL A 45 7.36 -2.29 5.91
N ASP A 46 6.90 -2.60 7.12
CA ASP A 46 5.62 -2.15 7.67
C ASP A 46 5.49 -0.63 7.69
N GLU A 47 6.51 0.06 8.19
CA GLU A 47 6.54 1.52 8.25
C GLU A 47 6.68 2.13 6.85
N MET A 48 7.43 1.50 5.94
CA MET A 48 7.51 1.94 4.54
C MET A 48 6.16 1.87 3.83
N PHE A 49 5.39 0.79 4.01
CA PHE A 49 4.05 0.69 3.42
C PHE A 49 3.09 1.75 3.96
N LEU A 50 3.18 2.06 5.26
CA LEU A 50 2.41 3.13 5.86
C LEU A 50 2.75 4.48 5.22
N ASP A 51 4.04 4.81 5.14
CA ASP A 51 4.49 6.10 4.60
C ASP A 51 4.14 6.25 3.10
N MET A 52 4.29 5.16 2.31
CA MET A 52 3.88 5.12 0.91
C MET A 52 2.38 5.30 0.74
N TYR A 53 1.58 4.60 1.56
CA TYR A 53 0.12 4.70 1.54
C TYR A 53 -0.35 6.12 1.84
N GLU A 54 0.18 6.74 2.91
CA GLU A 54 -0.18 8.10 3.31
C GLU A 54 0.20 9.10 2.20
N THR A 55 1.37 8.93 1.58
CA THR A 55 1.84 9.79 0.47
C THR A 55 0.94 9.72 -0.75
N ILE A 56 0.62 8.50 -1.22
CA ILE A 56 -0.21 8.30 -2.42
C ILE A 56 -1.65 8.75 -2.16
N LEU A 57 -2.19 8.46 -0.98
CA LEU A 57 -3.55 8.87 -0.63
C LEU A 57 -3.68 10.39 -0.53
N LYS A 58 -2.67 11.07 0.03
CA LYS A 58 -2.64 12.54 0.07
C LYS A 58 -2.66 13.13 -1.34
N ARG A 59 -1.81 12.63 -2.25
CA ARG A 59 -1.77 13.08 -3.65
C ARG A 59 -3.10 12.86 -4.37
N ALA A 60 -3.72 11.69 -4.20
CA ALA A 60 -5.03 11.40 -4.79
C ALA A 60 -6.13 12.39 -4.33
N ARG A 61 -6.06 12.84 -3.07
CA ARG A 61 -6.99 13.83 -2.52
C ARG A 61 -6.72 15.25 -2.99
N GLU A 62 -5.45 15.61 -3.21
CA GLU A 62 -5.07 16.93 -3.72
C GLU A 62 -5.54 17.12 -5.17
N LEU A 63 -5.52 16.06 -5.99
CA LEU A 63 -6.11 16.08 -7.34
C LEU A 63 -7.63 16.31 -7.31
N HIS A 64 -8.35 15.85 -6.28
CA HIS A 64 -9.80 16.09 -6.15
C HIS A 64 -10.16 17.56 -6.00
N GLN A 65 -9.24 18.35 -5.42
CA GLN A 65 -9.49 19.76 -5.13
C GLN A 65 -9.28 20.66 -6.35
N ASN A 66 -8.64 20.13 -7.42
CA ASN A 66 -8.14 20.96 -8.50
C ASN A 66 -8.98 20.96 -9.77
N GLU A 67 -9.60 19.86 -10.27
CA GLU A 67 -10.39 20.07 -11.50
C GLU A 67 -11.39 19.00 -11.97
N LYS A 68 -12.22 19.48 -12.91
CA LYS A 68 -13.32 18.88 -13.67
C LYS A 68 -12.84 18.23 -14.99
N ASP A 69 -11.56 17.88 -15.10
CA ASP A 69 -10.95 17.34 -16.32
C ASP A 69 -10.73 15.82 -16.25
N SER A 70 -10.88 15.13 -17.40
CA SER A 70 -10.88 13.67 -17.50
C SER A 70 -9.56 13.02 -17.08
N ASP A 71 -8.45 13.66 -17.39
CA ASP A 71 -7.11 13.05 -17.28
C ASP A 71 -6.62 13.07 -15.81
N GLU A 72 -6.95 14.13 -15.07
CA GLU A 72 -6.71 14.17 -13.61
C GLU A 72 -7.61 13.18 -12.87
N GLY A 73 -8.83 12.97 -13.36
CA GLY A 73 -9.76 11.96 -12.85
C GLY A 73 -9.22 10.53 -13.02
N GLU A 74 -8.67 10.21 -14.19
CA GLU A 74 -8.01 8.92 -14.44
C GLU A 74 -6.79 8.72 -13.54
N LEU A 75 -5.93 9.73 -13.42
CA LEU A 75 -4.76 9.68 -12.53
C LEU A 75 -5.18 9.47 -11.07
N GLN A 76 -6.22 10.16 -10.62
CA GLN A 76 -6.77 9.99 -9.28
C GLN A 76 -7.24 8.55 -9.05
N LEU A 77 -7.97 7.96 -9.99
CA LEU A 77 -8.44 6.57 -9.90
C LEU A 77 -7.26 5.59 -9.79
N VAL A 78 -6.21 5.79 -10.58
CA VAL A 78 -4.99 4.96 -10.53
C VAL A 78 -4.29 5.11 -9.18
N LEU A 79 -4.17 6.31 -8.62
CA LEU A 79 -3.58 6.53 -7.30
C LEU A 79 -4.41 5.88 -6.18
N TYR A 80 -5.74 5.89 -6.27
CA TYR A 80 -6.59 5.15 -5.33
C TYR A 80 -6.38 3.64 -5.45
N GLN A 81 -6.31 3.10 -6.67
CA GLN A 81 -5.99 1.69 -6.89
C GLN A 81 -4.64 1.32 -6.27
N LEU A 82 -3.62 2.14 -6.48
CA LEU A 82 -2.29 1.93 -5.91
C LEU A 82 -2.31 1.96 -4.37
N SER A 83 -3.05 2.89 -3.76
CA SER A 83 -3.23 2.93 -2.30
C SER A 83 -3.89 1.65 -1.76
N SER A 84 -4.85 1.09 -2.50
CA SER A 84 -5.52 -0.17 -2.16
C SER A 84 -4.58 -1.38 -2.24
N MET A 85 -3.72 -1.42 -3.27
CA MET A 85 -2.69 -2.46 -3.39
C MET A 85 -1.70 -2.40 -2.24
N LEU A 86 -1.16 -1.22 -1.93
CA LEU A 86 -0.22 -1.03 -0.81
C LEU A 86 -0.83 -1.49 0.51
N ARG A 87 -2.10 -1.17 0.74
CA ARG A 87 -2.82 -1.63 1.93
C ARG A 87 -2.97 -3.15 1.98
N THR A 88 -3.28 -3.78 0.84
CA THR A 88 -3.44 -5.23 0.75
C THR A 88 -2.10 -5.94 1.02
N ILE A 89 -1.02 -5.42 0.47
CA ILE A 89 0.33 -5.94 0.71
C ILE A 89 0.74 -5.74 2.17
N ALA A 90 0.44 -4.58 2.78
CA ALA A 90 0.68 -4.35 4.19
C ALA A 90 -0.03 -5.38 5.08
N HIS A 91 -1.25 -5.77 4.72
CA HIS A 91 -1.98 -6.82 5.41
C HIS A 91 -1.32 -8.19 5.26
N ASP A 92 -0.87 -8.55 4.05
CA ASP A 92 -0.14 -9.80 3.82
C ASP A 92 1.19 -9.86 4.60
N VAL A 93 1.95 -8.76 4.60
CA VAL A 93 3.17 -8.61 5.40
C VAL A 93 2.87 -8.78 6.90
N TYR A 94 1.79 -8.16 7.40
CA TYR A 94 1.39 -8.34 8.80
C TYR A 94 1.05 -9.80 9.14
N ARG A 95 0.30 -10.50 8.28
CA ARG A 95 0.03 -11.94 8.46
C ARG A 95 1.31 -12.76 8.51
N MET A 96 2.31 -12.40 7.69
CA MET A 96 3.61 -13.07 7.71
C MET A 96 4.40 -12.77 8.99
N TYR A 97 4.37 -11.54 9.50
CA TYR A 97 4.99 -11.20 10.78
C TYR A 97 4.39 -12.05 11.91
N ILE A 98 3.06 -12.18 12.00
CA ILE A 98 2.39 -13.04 12.98
C ILE A 98 2.88 -14.49 12.85
N LYS A 99 2.89 -15.04 11.62
CA LYS A 99 3.36 -16.41 11.36
C LYS A 99 4.82 -16.63 11.78
N LYS A 100 5.67 -15.60 11.66
CA LYS A 100 7.08 -15.63 12.07
C LYS A 100 7.29 -15.28 13.55
N GLY A 101 6.22 -15.11 14.35
CA GLY A 101 6.31 -14.72 15.76
C GLY A 101 6.82 -13.29 15.99
N LYS A 102 6.87 -12.45 14.95
CA LYS A 102 7.24 -11.03 15.07
C LYS A 102 6.02 -10.22 15.46
N ASN A 103 6.15 -9.38 16.49
CA ASN A 103 5.05 -8.55 16.96
C ASN A 103 5.20 -7.09 16.48
N LYS A 104 4.38 -6.68 15.51
CA LYS A 104 4.36 -5.31 14.99
C LYS A 104 3.11 -4.59 15.48
N ASN A 105 3.26 -3.84 16.57
CA ASN A 105 2.16 -3.18 17.29
C ASN A 105 2.05 -1.68 17.02
N SER A 106 2.67 -1.15 15.96
CA SER A 106 2.55 0.26 15.61
C SER A 106 1.07 0.60 15.40
N PRO A 107 0.45 1.49 16.20
CA PRO A 107 -0.98 1.78 16.09
C PRO A 107 -1.38 2.31 14.71
N LYS A 108 -0.49 3.05 14.04
CA LYS A 108 -0.72 3.55 12.69
C LYS A 108 -0.72 2.42 11.66
N PHE A 109 0.25 1.52 11.74
CA PHE A 109 0.30 0.34 10.86
C PHE A 109 -0.91 -0.59 11.10
N LEU A 110 -1.27 -0.81 12.37
CA LEU A 110 -2.47 -1.56 12.73
C LEU A 110 -3.74 -0.90 12.15
N ARG A 111 -3.86 0.43 12.16
CA ARG A 111 -4.97 1.15 11.52
C ARG A 111 -5.00 0.97 10.00
N LEU A 112 -3.84 0.99 9.34
CA LEU A 112 -3.74 0.74 7.90
C LEU A 112 -4.35 -0.63 7.56
N ILE A 113 -4.02 -1.67 8.33
CA ILE A 113 -4.49 -3.04 8.08
C ILE A 113 -5.87 -3.37 8.70
N SER A 114 -6.43 -2.53 9.58
CA SER A 114 -7.59 -2.88 10.42
C SER A 114 -8.97 -2.80 9.74
N PHE A 115 -9.08 -2.62 8.43
CA PHE A 115 -10.40 -2.64 7.76
C PHE A 115 -10.94 -4.05 7.46
N ASN A 116 -10.24 -5.10 7.87
CA ASN A 116 -10.63 -6.47 7.59
C ASN A 116 -11.06 -7.27 8.83
N LYS A 117 -11.13 -6.67 10.03
CA LYS A 117 -11.63 -7.41 11.21
C LYS A 117 -13.07 -7.89 11.00
N ASP A 118 -13.93 -7.09 10.36
CA ASP A 118 -15.33 -7.46 10.14
C ASP A 118 -15.55 -8.39 8.92
N ILE A 119 -14.68 -8.35 7.92
CA ILE A 119 -14.79 -9.20 6.72
C ILE A 119 -14.13 -10.57 6.94
N LEU A 120 -12.94 -10.62 7.57
CA LEU A 120 -12.27 -11.88 7.87
C LEU A 120 -12.96 -12.66 9.00
N ALA A 121 -13.63 -11.98 9.94
CA ALA A 121 -14.48 -12.64 10.93
C ALA A 121 -15.69 -13.36 10.28
N ARG A 122 -16.20 -12.85 9.15
CA ARG A 122 -17.27 -13.51 8.38
C ARG A 122 -16.76 -14.68 7.54
N ILE A 123 -15.57 -14.57 6.94
CA ILE A 123 -14.97 -15.64 6.11
C ILE A 123 -14.54 -16.87 6.94
N TRP A 124 -14.39 -16.72 8.26
CA TRP A 124 -14.07 -17.83 9.18
C TRP A 124 -15.27 -18.34 9.98
N GLN A 125 -16.49 -17.89 9.65
CA GLN A 125 -17.76 -18.35 10.22
C GLN A 125 -18.64 -19.12 9.22
N GLU A 126 -18.18 -19.35 7.99
CA GLU A 126 -18.75 -20.29 7.00
C GLU A 126 -17.81 -21.48 6.81
#